data_AF-A0A6P1NP71-F1
#
_entry.id   AF-A0A6P1NP71-F1
#
_cell.length_a   1.000
_cell.length_b   1.000
_cell.length_c   1.000
_cell.angle_alpha   90.00
_cell.angle_beta   90.00
_cell.angle_gamma   90.00
#
_symmetry.space_group_name_H-M   'P 1'
#
loop_
_entity.id
_entity.type
_entity.pdbx_description
1 polymer ?
#
loop_
_entity_poly.entity_id
_entity_poly.type
_entity_poly.pdbx_seq_one_letter_code
_entity_poly.pdbx_strand_id
1 'polypeptide(L)'
;MAGMFELFVDADSYFRFRLTAPDGTVMAVSKAFDNKTAAVAGIAAVREYAGMGLIADVSPTERRSTPPEARDLTPQVREVRRIPAADLHARSREMHRTTSERRWAGAV
;
A
#
# COMPACT_ATOMS: atom_id res chain seq x y z
N MET A 1 -2.08 14.26 -31.31
CA MET A 1 -2.01 13.36 -32.48
C MET A 1 -2.18 11.93 -31.97
N ALA A 2 -2.91 11.05 -32.67
CA ALA A 2 -3.17 9.68 -32.22
C ALA A 2 -2.03 8.73 -32.59
N GLY A 3 -1.86 7.65 -31.83
CA GLY A 3 -0.95 6.56 -32.21
C GLY A 3 -1.44 5.77 -33.42
N MET A 4 -0.58 4.91 -33.98
CA MET A 4 -0.86 4.11 -35.18
C MET A 4 -0.71 2.60 -34.91
N PHE A 5 -1.64 1.80 -35.44
CA PHE A 5 -1.47 0.35 -35.52
C PHE A 5 -0.80 -0.02 -36.84
N GLU A 6 0.36 -0.66 -36.76
CA GLU A 6 1.12 -1.13 -37.93
C GLU A 6 1.10 -2.65 -37.97
N LEU A 7 0.57 -3.22 -39.06
CA LEU A 7 0.57 -4.66 -39.30
C LEU A 7 1.80 -5.06 -40.11
N PHE A 8 2.51 -6.10 -39.66
CA PHE A 8 3.71 -6.62 -40.32
C PHE A 8 3.78 -8.15 -40.21
N VAL A 9 4.67 -8.76 -40.99
CA VAL A 9 4.99 -10.18 -40.91
C VAL A 9 6.35 -10.31 -40.20
N ASP A 10 6.44 -11.18 -39.20
CA ASP A 10 7.70 -11.42 -38.49
C ASP A 10 8.62 -12.40 -39.24
N ALA A 11 9.80 -12.66 -38.68
CA ALA A 11 10.79 -13.56 -39.29
C ALA A 11 10.29 -15.01 -39.43
N ASP A 12 9.35 -15.42 -38.56
CA ASP A 12 8.74 -16.75 -38.53
C ASP A 12 7.50 -16.83 -39.45
N SER A 13 7.28 -15.83 -40.30
CA SER A 13 6.14 -15.73 -41.22
C SER A 13 4.77 -15.61 -40.56
N TYR A 14 4.70 -15.17 -39.31
CA TYR A 14 3.44 -14.86 -38.63
C TYR A 14 3.05 -13.40 -38.78
N PHE A 15 1.75 -13.13 -38.80
CA PHE A 15 1.23 -11.77 -38.77
C PHE A 15 1.26 -11.23 -37.34
N ARG A 16 1.80 -10.03 -37.17
CA ARG A 16 1.74 -9.26 -35.92
C ARG A 16 1.32 -7.84 -36.21
N PHE A 17 0.88 -7.14 -35.17
CA PHE A 17 0.77 -5.70 -35.21
C PHE A 17 1.48 -5.07 -34.02
N ARG A 18 1.88 -3.81 -34.17
CA ARG A 18 2.38 -2.98 -33.08
C ARG A 18 1.61 -1.67 -33.03
N LEU A 19 1.51 -1.09 -31.83
CA LEU A 19 0.99 0.25 -31.61
C LEU A 19 2.17 1.19 -31.39
N THR A 20 2.25 2.26 -32.19
CA THR A 20 3.28 3.29 -32.07
C THR A 20 2.68 4.61 -31.62
N ALA A 21 3.43 5.35 -30.80
CA ALA A 21 3.14 6.74 -30.48
C ALA A 21 3.50 7.66 -31.67
N PRO A 22 3.05 8.93 -31.68
CA PRO A 22 3.31 9.86 -32.80
C PRO A 22 4.80 10.13 -33.09
N ASP A 23 5.67 9.89 -32.10
CA ASP A 23 7.13 9.99 -32.20
C ASP A 23 7.79 8.71 -32.76
N GLY A 24 7.00 7.68 -33.06
CA GLY A 24 7.47 6.38 -33.54
C GLY A 24 7.79 5.37 -32.43
N THR A 25 7.67 5.74 -31.16
CA THR A 25 7.97 4.84 -30.04
C THR A 25 6.96 3.70 -29.98
N VAL A 26 7.44 2.45 -29.93
CA VAL A 26 6.57 1.26 -29.84
C VAL A 26 6.02 1.13 -28.41
N MET A 27 4.70 1.16 -28.29
CA MET A 27 3.98 1.08 -27.01
C MET A 27 3.53 -0.35 -26.69
N ALA A 28 3.13 -1.12 -27.71
CA ALA A 28 2.66 -2.50 -27.55
C ALA A 28 2.93 -3.32 -28.82
N VAL A 29 3.12 -4.62 -28.67
CA VAL A 29 3.27 -5.59 -29.76
C VAL A 29 2.32 -6.75 -29.52
N SER A 30 1.62 -7.18 -30.55
CA SER A 30 0.69 -8.30 -30.46
C SER A 30 1.41 -9.65 -30.39
N LYS A 31 0.65 -10.68 -30.02
CA LYS A 31 1.02 -12.07 -30.30
C LYS A 31 1.16 -12.31 -31.82
N ALA A 32 1.76 -13.43 -32.17
CA ALA A 32 1.74 -14.00 -33.52
C ALA A 32 0.33 -14.47 -33.89
N PHE A 33 -0.08 -14.21 -35.12
CA PHE A 33 -1.32 -14.68 -35.74
C PHE A 33 -1.00 -15.44 -37.03
N ASP A 34 -1.76 -16.51 -37.31
CA ASP A 34 -1.55 -17.34 -38.51
C ASP A 34 -1.98 -16.66 -39.81
N ASN A 35 -2.91 -15.70 -39.74
CA ASN A 35 -3.42 -15.00 -40.91
C ASN A 35 -3.71 -13.52 -40.64
N LYS A 36 -3.68 -12.73 -41.72
CA LYS A 36 -3.90 -11.28 -41.69
C LYS A 36 -5.26 -10.89 -41.11
N THR A 37 -6.31 -11.63 -41.44
CA THR A 37 -7.68 -11.36 -40.97
C THR A 37 -7.77 -11.47 -39.45
N ALA A 38 -7.15 -12.49 -38.87
CA ALA A 38 -7.08 -12.69 -37.42
C ALA A 38 -6.32 -11.56 -36.73
N ALA A 39 -5.21 -11.08 -37.31
CA ALA A 39 -4.48 -9.93 -36.78
C ALA A 39 -5.31 -8.64 -36.82
N VAL A 40 -6.05 -8.39 -37.91
CA VAL A 40 -6.96 -7.23 -38.04
C VAL A 40 -8.11 -7.32 -37.02
N ALA A 41 -8.69 -8.51 -36.82
CA ALA A 41 -9.68 -8.74 -35.76
C ALA A 41 -9.09 -8.46 -34.37
N GLY A 42 -7.82 -8.83 -34.16
CA GLY A 42 -7.07 -8.50 -32.95
C GLY A 42 -6.93 -6.98 -32.72
N ILE A 43 -6.65 -6.20 -33.78
CA ILE A 43 -6.60 -4.73 -33.69
C ILE A 43 -7.97 -4.18 -33.27
N ALA A 44 -9.06 -4.66 -33.87
CA ALA A 44 -10.41 -4.23 -33.50
C ALA A 44 -10.73 -4.50 -32.03
N ALA A 45 -10.43 -5.72 -31.56
CA ALA A 45 -10.59 -6.10 -30.16
C ALA A 45 -9.74 -5.24 -29.22
N VAL A 46 -8.48 -4.98 -29.55
CA VAL A 46 -7.62 -4.10 -28.73
C VAL A 46 -8.18 -2.68 -28.66
N ARG A 47 -8.71 -2.11 -29.76
CA ARG A 47 -9.32 -0.77 -29.73
C ARG A 47 -10.55 -0.72 -28.81
N GLU A 48 -11.36 -1.77 -28.82
CA GLU A 48 -12.52 -1.88 -27.93
C GLU A 48 -12.09 -2.04 -26.47
N TYR A 49 -11.21 -2.99 -26.18
CA TYR A 49 -10.78 -3.31 -24.82
C TYR A 49 -9.91 -2.21 -24.21
N ALA A 50 -8.98 -1.61 -24.96
CA ALA A 50 -8.13 -0.55 -24.43
C ALA A 50 -8.90 0.78 -24.24
N GLY A 51 -9.99 0.98 -24.97
CA GLY A 51 -10.82 2.17 -24.82
C GLY A 51 -11.63 2.18 -23.51
N MET A 52 -12.00 1.01 -22.98
CA MET A 52 -12.86 0.87 -21.80
C MET A 52 -12.26 0.03 -20.66
N GLY A 53 -11.10 -0.56 -20.88
CA GLY A 53 -10.49 -1.54 -19.98
C GLY A 53 -10.09 -0.93 -18.65
N LEU A 54 -10.36 -1.65 -17.56
CA LEU A 54 -9.90 -1.28 -16.23
C LEU A 54 -8.41 -1.56 -16.07
N ILE A 55 -7.74 -0.70 -15.32
CA ILE A 55 -6.32 -0.88 -14.97
C ILE A 55 -6.23 -1.74 -13.71
N ALA A 56 -5.46 -2.82 -13.78
CA ALA A 56 -5.11 -3.65 -12.64
C ALA A 56 -3.59 -3.74 -12.50
N ASP A 57 -3.08 -3.51 -11.29
CA ASP A 57 -1.66 -3.68 -10.97
C ASP A 57 -1.41 -5.15 -10.60
N VAL A 58 -0.55 -5.81 -11.39
CA VAL A 58 -0.12 -7.21 -11.21
C VAL A 58 1.38 -7.31 -10.92
N SER A 59 2.02 -6.20 -10.55
CA SER A 59 3.40 -6.22 -10.10
C SER A 59 3.54 -7.15 -8.89
N PRO A 60 4.61 -7.96 -8.82
CA PRO A 60 4.85 -8.78 -7.65
C PRO A 60 5.09 -7.84 -6.46
N THR A 61 4.06 -7.66 -5.64
CA THR A 61 4.24 -7.10 -4.30
C THR A 61 5.03 -8.15 -3.55
N GLU A 62 6.34 -7.93 -3.36
CA GLU A 62 7.10 -8.69 -2.39
C GLU A 62 6.26 -8.67 -1.11
N ARG A 63 5.73 -9.84 -0.72
CA ARG A 63 5.03 -10.00 0.54
C ARG A 63 6.02 -9.50 1.58
N ARG A 64 5.77 -8.29 2.10
CA ARG A 64 6.54 -7.73 3.19
C ARG A 64 6.54 -8.79 4.27
N SER A 65 7.68 -9.42 4.42
CA SER A 65 7.95 -10.45 5.41
C SER A 65 7.47 -9.91 6.76
N THR A 66 6.42 -10.50 7.32
CA THR A 66 6.29 -10.52 8.78
C THR A 66 7.37 -11.50 9.29
N PRO A 67 7.99 -11.34 10.48
CA PRO A 67 7.52 -10.63 11.69
C PRO A 67 8.61 -9.81 12.44
N PRO A 68 8.27 -9.14 13.56
CA PRO A 68 8.74 -9.72 14.81
C PRO A 68 7.59 -9.96 15.77
N GLU A 69 7.64 -11.13 16.38
CA GLU A 69 6.91 -11.57 17.55
C GLU A 69 6.84 -10.45 18.61
N ALA A 70 5.74 -9.70 18.61
CA ALA A 70 5.49 -8.68 19.63
C ALA A 70 4.92 -9.36 20.87
N ARG A 71 5.86 -9.84 21.70
CA ARG A 71 5.80 -9.97 23.15
C ARG A 71 4.64 -10.82 23.68
N ASP A 72 5.01 -12.04 24.01
CA ASP A 72 4.37 -12.85 25.05
C ASP A 72 4.10 -11.98 26.29
N LEU A 73 2.86 -11.51 26.44
CA LEU A 73 2.39 -10.82 27.63
C LEU A 73 1.99 -11.90 28.65
N THR A 74 2.98 -12.53 29.27
CA THR A 74 2.72 -13.23 30.55
C THR A 74 2.11 -12.21 31.51
N PRO A 75 0.92 -12.45 32.08
CA PRO A 75 0.39 -11.57 33.09
C PRO A 75 1.26 -11.73 34.33
N GLN A 76 2.08 -10.73 34.63
CA GLN A 76 2.71 -10.61 35.94
C GLN A 76 1.59 -10.46 36.96
N VAL A 77 1.22 -11.56 37.61
CA VAL A 77 0.35 -11.57 38.77
C VAL A 77 1.01 -10.68 39.80
N ARG A 78 0.56 -9.43 39.89
CA ARG A 78 0.99 -8.48 40.90
C ARG A 78 0.49 -9.03 42.23
N GLU A 79 1.38 -9.71 42.94
CA GLU A 79 1.12 -10.18 44.29
C GLU A 79 0.88 -8.94 45.17
N VAL A 80 -0.40 -8.66 45.41
CA VAL A 80 -0.83 -7.65 46.37
C VAL A 80 -0.40 -8.16 47.74
N ARG A 81 0.75 -7.70 48.23
CA ARG A 81 1.10 -7.84 49.64
C ARG A 81 0.00 -7.14 50.43
N ARG A 82 -0.89 -7.91 51.04
CA ARG A 82 -1.88 -7.41 52.00
C ARG A 82 -1.10 -6.79 53.16
N ILE A 83 -1.21 -5.47 53.33
CA ILE A 83 -0.69 -4.79 54.50
C ILE A 83 -1.67 -5.09 55.65
N PRO A 84 -1.22 -5.65 56.81
CA PRO A 84 -2.06 -5.81 57.99
C PRO A 84 -2.51 -4.45 58.55
N ALA A 85 -3.75 -4.38 59.03
CA ALA A 85 -4.45 -3.16 59.43
C ALA A 85 -3.92 -2.46 60.72
N ALA A 86 -2.67 -2.68 61.12
CA ALA A 86 -2.14 -2.20 62.39
C ALA A 86 -1.57 -0.77 62.35
N ASP A 87 -1.27 -0.19 61.19
CA ASP A 87 -0.47 1.05 61.10
C ASP A 87 -1.23 2.30 60.62
N LEU A 88 -2.56 2.33 60.72
CA LEU A 88 -3.37 3.48 60.28
C LEU A 88 -3.48 4.63 61.31
N HIS A 89 -2.96 4.49 62.54
CA HIS A 89 -3.15 5.51 63.59
C HIS A 89 -1.98 6.48 63.82
N ALA A 90 -0.84 6.31 63.14
CA ALA A 90 0.34 7.13 63.40
C ALA A 90 0.49 8.39 62.51
N ARG A 91 -0.25 8.52 61.40
CA ARG A 91 -0.01 9.63 60.43
C ARG A 91 -1.06 10.73 60.42
N SER A 92 -2.01 10.71 61.36
CA SER A 92 -3.10 11.70 61.45
C SER A 92 -2.68 13.08 61.99
N ARG A 93 -1.39 13.35 62.21
CA ARG A 93 -0.92 14.62 62.76
C ARG A 93 0.40 15.06 62.14
N GLU A 94 0.40 15.40 60.86
CA GLU A 94 1.52 16.18 60.30
C GLU A 94 1.01 16.93 59.06
N MET A 95 1.02 18.26 59.15
CA MET A 95 1.04 19.18 58.01
C MET A 95 -0.28 19.49 57.29
N HIS A 96 -1.29 19.91 58.06
CA HIS A 96 -1.94 21.16 57.69
C HIS A 96 -0.98 22.31 58.00
N ARG A 97 -0.29 22.87 56.99
CA ARG A 97 0.21 24.24 57.05
C ARG A 97 0.47 24.80 55.64
N THR A 98 -0.12 25.97 55.40
CA THR A 98 0.21 27.03 54.41
C THR A 98 0.07 26.64 52.92
N THR A 99 -1.00 27.02 52.20
CA THR A 99 -1.38 28.35 51.64
C THR A 99 -0.22 29.22 51.16
N SER A 100 -0.04 29.31 49.84
CA SER A 100 0.42 30.48 49.06
C SER A 100 0.44 30.07 47.58
N GLU A 101 -0.56 30.48 46.79
CA GLU A 101 -0.45 31.55 45.77
C GLU A 101 0.72 31.42 44.78
N ARG A 102 0.38 31.40 43.47
CA ARG A 102 1.13 31.91 42.29
C ARG A 102 0.33 31.50 41.04
N ARG A 103 -0.59 32.33 40.52
CA ARG A 103 -0.39 33.51 39.66
C ARG A 103 0.41 33.18 38.40
N TRP A 104 -0.28 32.82 37.31
CA TRP A 104 0.29 32.72 35.97
C TRP A 104 0.40 34.12 35.35
N ALA A 105 1.61 34.52 35.01
CA ALA A 105 1.93 35.70 34.21
C ALA A 105 2.21 35.27 32.76
N GLY A 106 1.83 36.12 31.80
CA GLY A 106 2.10 35.95 30.38
C GLY A 106 3.49 36.42 29.93
N ALA A 107 3.58 36.73 28.64
CA ALA A 107 4.74 37.09 27.79
C ALA A 107 5.29 35.87 27.01
N VAL A 108 5.51 35.90 25.69
CA VAL A 108 5.66 36.98 24.68
C VAL A 108 5.01 36.52 23.36
#